data_AF-A0A975DS96-F1
#
_entry.id   AF-A0A975DS96-F1
#
_cell.length_a   1.000
_cell.length_b   1.000
_cell.length_c   1.000
_cell.angle_alpha   90.00
_cell.angle_beta   90.00
_cell.angle_gamma   90.00
#
_symmetry.space_group_name_H-M   'P 1'
#
loop_
_entity.id
_entity.type
_entity.pdbx_description
1 polymer ?
#
loop_
_entity_poly.entity_id
_entity_poly.type
_entity_poly.pdbx_seq_one_letter_code
_entity_poly.pdbx_strand_id
1 'polypeptide(L)'
;MADIEAQFDQAMLQIYQRAKKEAKYQANDFLGMLMSNRGVRTAKTLINSKTESSGYAKLSELGRLDLTVEALVTEDTRWHVLFTDEELERARLRLKKYRYEPKNS
;
A
#
# COMPACT_ATOMS: atom_id res chain seq x y z
N MET A 1 -2.21 24.52 5.52
CA MET A 1 -2.32 23.58 4.40
C MET A 1 -1.81 22.24 4.92
N ALA A 2 -2.66 21.20 4.97
CA ALA A 2 -2.20 19.90 5.44
C ALA A 2 -1.30 19.28 4.38
N ASP A 3 -0.09 18.91 4.78
CA ASP A 3 0.88 18.24 3.91
C ASP A 3 0.31 16.90 3.43
N ILE A 4 0.21 16.71 2.12
CA ILE A 4 -0.33 15.50 1.50
C ILE A 4 0.54 14.28 1.87
N GLU A 5 1.84 14.47 2.09
CA GLU A 5 2.73 13.40 2.56
C GLU A 5 2.38 12.97 3.98
N ALA A 6 2.08 13.90 4.87
CA ALA A 6 1.67 13.59 6.25
C ALA A 6 0.32 12.87 6.30
N GLN A 7 -0.61 13.23 5.40
CA GLN A 7 -1.87 12.51 5.27
C GLN A 7 -1.65 11.08 4.73
N PHE A 8 -0.71 10.92 3.79
CA PHE A 8 -0.34 9.61 3.27
C PHE A 8 0.32 8.73 4.34
N ASP A 9 1.20 9.29 5.17
CA ASP A 9 1.79 8.60 6.32
C ASP A 9 0.69 8.04 7.25
N GLN A 10 -0.33 8.85 7.53
CA GLN A 10 -1.46 8.44 8.34
C GLN A 10 -2.28 7.34 7.66
N ALA A 11 -2.52 7.43 6.36
CA ALA A 11 -3.23 6.41 5.60
C ALA A 11 -2.46 5.06 5.59
N MET A 12 -1.14 5.10 5.46
CA MET A 12 -0.27 3.92 5.56
C MET A 12 -0.32 3.26 6.95
N LEU A 13 -0.39 4.06 8.02
CA LEU A 13 -0.60 3.54 9.37
C LEU A 13 -2.00 2.96 9.55
N GLN A 14 -3.03 3.54 8.92
CA GLN A 14 -4.40 3.02 8.98
C GLN A 14 -4.53 1.65 8.33
N ILE A 15 -3.96 1.43 7.14
CA ILE A 15 -3.99 0.10 6.50
C ILE A 15 -3.25 -0.94 7.35
N TYR A 16 -2.14 -0.57 8.01
CA TYR A 16 -1.45 -1.45 8.97
C TYR A 16 -2.32 -1.81 10.17
N GLN A 17 -2.98 -0.82 10.80
CA GLN A 17 -3.86 -1.06 11.94
C GLN A 17 -5.04 -1.95 11.56
N ARG A 18 -5.63 -1.73 10.37
CA ARG A 18 -6.70 -2.58 9.82
C ARG A 18 -6.19 -3.98 9.52
N ALA A 19 -4.98 -4.15 8.99
CA ALA A 19 -4.41 -5.48 8.74
C ALA A 19 -4.22 -6.26 10.05
N LYS A 20 -3.74 -5.57 11.09
CA LYS A 20 -3.60 -6.16 12.43
C LYS A 20 -4.95 -6.54 13.04
N LYS A 21 -5.94 -5.65 12.96
CA LYS A 21 -7.25 -5.83 13.62
C LYS A 21 -8.18 -6.77 12.86
N GLU A 22 -8.31 -6.55 11.56
CA GLU A 22 -9.29 -7.23 10.71
C GLU A 22 -8.73 -8.49 10.07
N ALA A 23 -7.46 -8.48 9.65
CA ALA A 23 -6.80 -9.64 9.03
C ALA A 23 -5.97 -10.49 10.01
N LYS A 24 -5.90 -10.08 11.29
CA LYS A 24 -5.05 -10.69 12.33
C LYS A 24 -3.59 -10.85 11.90
N TYR A 25 -3.12 -10.01 10.98
CA TYR A 25 -1.78 -10.06 10.41
C TYR A 25 -0.95 -8.87 10.89
N GLN A 26 0.17 -9.16 11.55
CA GLN A 26 1.07 -8.14 12.07
C GLN A 26 2.33 -8.04 11.18
N ALA A 27 2.33 -7.07 10.27
CA ALA A 27 3.45 -6.78 9.38
C ALA A 27 4.54 -5.97 10.10
N ASN A 28 5.36 -6.62 10.93
CA ASN A 28 6.42 -5.94 11.69
C ASN A 28 7.43 -5.22 10.77
N ASP A 29 7.82 -5.84 9.67
CA ASP A 29 8.74 -5.25 8.69
C ASP A 29 8.16 -3.97 8.08
N PHE A 30 6.87 -3.99 7.75
CA PHE A 30 6.17 -2.82 7.21
C PHE A 30 6.09 -1.68 8.24
N LEU A 31 5.78 -2.00 9.50
CA LEU A 31 5.79 -1.00 10.57
C LEU A 31 7.19 -0.40 10.76
N GLY A 32 8.24 -1.24 10.75
CA GLY A 32 9.63 -0.80 10.83
C GLY A 32 9.98 0.17 9.68
N MET A 33 9.61 -0.19 8.45
CA MET A 33 9.80 0.69 7.29
C MET A 33 9.07 2.03 7.45
N LEU A 34 7.82 2.04 7.96
CA LEU A 34 7.09 3.29 8.19
C LEU A 34 7.76 4.18 9.23
N MET A 35 8.29 3.60 10.30
CA MET A 35 9.00 4.36 11.34
C MET A 35 10.33 4.93 10.84
N SER A 36 11.06 4.21 9.99
CA SER A 36 12.36 4.66 9.47
C SER A 36 12.25 5.58 8.25
N ASN A 37 11.37 5.26 7.30
CA ASN A 37 11.35 5.85 5.96
C ASN A 37 10.12 6.72 5.68
N ARG A 38 9.13 6.76 6.58
CA ARG A 38 7.82 7.40 6.34
C ARG A 38 7.02 6.68 5.24
N GLY A 39 5.77 7.07 5.05
CA GLY A 39 4.79 6.43 4.16
C GLY A 39 5.22 6.47 2.69
N VAL A 40 5.51 7.65 2.15
CA VAL A 40 5.76 7.82 0.70
C VAL A 40 6.97 7.02 0.24
N ARG A 41 8.10 7.13 0.93
CA ARG A 41 9.32 6.37 0.57
C ARG A 41 9.08 4.87 0.71
N THR A 42 8.41 4.43 1.78
CA THR A 42 8.06 3.01 1.98
C THR A 42 7.20 2.50 0.83
N ALA A 43 6.19 3.26 0.42
CA ALA A 43 5.32 2.91 -0.69
C ALA A 43 6.10 2.78 -2.00
N LYS A 44 6.93 3.78 -2.33
CA LYS A 44 7.78 3.75 -3.53
C LYS A 44 8.74 2.56 -3.53
N THR A 45 9.36 2.23 -2.40
CA THR A 45 10.23 1.06 -2.27
C THR A 45 9.46 -0.23 -2.57
N LEU A 46 8.24 -0.38 -2.03
CA LEU A 46 7.42 -1.58 -2.24
C LEU A 46 6.95 -1.70 -3.69
N ILE A 47 6.40 -0.62 -4.27
CA ILE A 47 5.91 -0.58 -5.65
C ILE A 47 7.04 -0.83 -6.67
N ASN A 48 8.22 -0.27 -6.43
CA ASN A 48 9.36 -0.42 -7.34
C ASN A 48 10.17 -1.71 -7.14
N SER A 49 9.88 -2.49 -6.09
CA SER A 49 10.49 -3.81 -5.89
C SER A 49 10.23 -4.72 -7.10
N LYS A 50 11.18 -5.60 -7.43
CA LYS A 50 10.96 -6.62 -8.48
C LYS A 50 10.00 -7.72 -8.04
N THR A 51 9.98 -8.01 -6.74
CA THR A 51 9.17 -9.06 -6.14
C THR A 51 8.17 -8.46 -5.16
N GLU A 52 6.99 -9.05 -5.09
CA GLU A 52 5.99 -8.71 -4.08
C GLU A 52 6.57 -8.93 -2.67
N SER A 53 6.16 -8.09 -1.73
CA SER A 53 6.59 -8.26 -0.33
C SER A 53 5.91 -9.47 0.28
N SER A 54 6.55 -10.05 1.31
CA SER A 54 5.95 -11.13 2.11
C SER A 54 4.59 -10.71 2.69
N GLY A 55 4.45 -9.44 3.10
CA GLY A 55 3.18 -8.87 3.56
C GLY A 55 2.12 -8.80 2.47
N TYR A 56 2.49 -8.46 1.24
CA TYR A 56 1.56 -8.46 0.10
C TYR A 56 1.03 -9.87 -0.18
N ALA A 57 1.92 -10.86 -0.29
CA ALA A 57 1.53 -12.25 -0.51
C ALA A 57 0.59 -12.73 0.61
N LYS A 58 0.89 -12.40 1.87
CA LYS A 58 0.06 -12.80 3.00
C LYS A 58 -1.32 -12.14 2.99
N LEU A 59 -1.39 -10.85 2.70
CA LEU A 59 -2.66 -10.13 2.59
C LEU A 59 -3.49 -10.65 1.41
N SER A 60 -2.86 -11.08 0.32
CA SER A 60 -3.55 -11.74 -0.78
C SER A 60 -4.19 -13.06 -0.37
N GLU A 61 -3.48 -13.92 0.36
CA GLU A 61 -4.04 -15.19 0.89
C GLU A 61 -5.26 -14.94 1.79
N LEU A 62 -5.26 -13.81 2.51
CA LEU A 62 -6.33 -13.41 3.40
C LEU A 62 -7.49 -12.71 2.66
N GLY A 63 -7.39 -12.49 1.34
CA GLY A 63 -8.37 -11.73 0.57
C GLY A 63 -8.43 -10.24 0.96
N ARG A 64 -7.35 -9.72 1.55
CA ARG A 64 -7.23 -8.36 2.11
C ARG A 64 -6.25 -7.49 1.34
N LEU A 65 -6.25 -7.62 0.01
CA LEU A 65 -5.45 -6.74 -0.85
C LEU A 65 -5.86 -5.27 -0.74
N ASP A 66 -7.08 -4.98 -0.27
CA ASP A 66 -7.54 -3.63 0.10
C ASP A 66 -6.68 -2.96 1.18
N LEU A 67 -5.87 -3.74 1.92
CA LEU A 67 -4.96 -3.27 2.96
C LEU A 67 -3.50 -3.18 2.50
N THR A 68 -3.26 -3.23 1.19
CA THR A 68 -1.93 -3.07 0.61
C THR A 68 -1.69 -1.64 0.14
N VAL A 69 -0.41 -1.32 -0.06
CA VAL A 69 0.00 -0.02 -0.59
C VAL A 69 -0.54 0.17 -1.99
N GLU A 70 -0.47 -0.88 -2.81
CA GLU A 70 -0.92 -0.88 -4.19
C GLU A 70 -2.42 -0.52 -4.28
N ALA A 71 -3.25 -1.12 -3.44
CA ALA A 71 -4.67 -0.77 -3.36
C ALA A 71 -4.87 0.67 -2.89
N LEU A 72 -4.17 1.09 -1.82
CA LEU A 72 -4.28 2.44 -1.29
C LEU A 72 -3.98 3.52 -2.34
N VAL A 73 -2.88 3.37 -3.10
CA VAL A 73 -2.49 4.36 -4.12
C VAL A 73 -3.34 4.27 -5.38
N THR A 74 -3.92 3.11 -5.68
CA THR A 74 -4.73 2.91 -6.89
C THR A 74 -6.18 3.35 -6.69
N GLU A 75 -6.75 3.11 -5.51
CA GLU A 75 -8.15 3.42 -5.20
C GLU A 75 -8.39 4.89 -4.85
N ASP A 76 -7.36 5.59 -4.39
CA ASP A 76 -7.49 6.96 -3.93
C ASP A 76 -6.60 7.90 -4.76
N THR A 77 -7.26 8.58 -5.70
CA THR A 77 -6.65 9.50 -6.66
C THR A 77 -5.93 10.68 -6.01
N ARG A 78 -6.23 10.99 -4.73
CA ARG A 78 -5.55 12.05 -3.98
C ARG A 78 -4.07 11.76 -3.79
N TRP A 79 -3.68 10.48 -3.77
CA TRP A 79 -2.29 10.07 -3.62
C TRP A 79 -1.53 10.06 -4.94
N HIS A 80 -2.21 10.06 -6.09
CA HIS A 80 -1.54 9.96 -7.39
C HIS A 80 -0.48 11.05 -7.61
N VAL A 81 -0.68 12.24 -7.04
CA VAL A 81 0.31 13.34 -7.09
C VAL A 81 1.66 13.00 -6.46
N LEU A 82 1.71 12.00 -5.57
CA LEU A 82 2.93 11.55 -4.89
C LEU A 82 3.73 10.52 -5.70
N PHE A 83 3.14 9.94 -6.74
CA PHE A 83 3.68 8.83 -7.52
C PHE A 83 3.77 9.18 -9.00
N THR A 84 4.63 8.48 -9.74
CA THR A 84 4.65 8.60 -11.20
C THR A 84 3.57 7.71 -11.82
N ASP A 85 3.18 8.00 -13.06
CA ASP A 85 2.23 7.16 -13.81
C ASP A 85 2.74 5.70 -13.93
N GLU A 86 4.06 5.52 -14.06
CA GLU A 86 4.69 4.19 -14.09
C GLU A 86 4.55 3.45 -12.76
N GLU A 87 4.67 4.15 -11.62
CA GLU A 87 4.50 3.55 -10.29
C GLU A 87 3.04 3.14 -10.06
N LEU A 88 2.09 4.01 -10.44
CA LEU A 88 0.66 3.72 -10.36
C LEU A 88 0.28 2.54 -11.26
N GLU A 89 0.83 2.47 -12.48
CA GLU A 89 0.57 1.37 -13.39
C GLU A 89 1.14 0.05 -12.86
N ARG A 90 2.34 0.06 -12.26
CA ARG A 90 2.88 -1.14 -11.58
C ARG A 90 1.98 -1.61 -10.44
N ALA A 91 1.47 -0.69 -9.63
CA ALA A 91 0.52 -1.01 -8.56
C ALA A 91 -0.75 -1.67 -9.13
N ARG A 92 -1.35 -1.08 -10.18
CA ARG A 92 -2.53 -1.65 -10.88
C ARG A 92 -2.26 -3.03 -11.45
N LEU A 93 -1.13 -3.22 -12.14
CA LEU A 93 -0.77 -4.50 -12.74
C LEU A 93 -0.59 -5.60 -11.69
N ARG A 94 0.00 -5.26 -10.53
CA ARG A 94 0.12 -6.20 -9.40
C ARG A 94 -1.25 -6.58 -8.84
N LEU A 95 -2.14 -5.62 -8.60
CA LEU A 95 -3.49 -5.93 -8.11
C LEU A 95 -4.23 -6.84 -9.11
N LYS A 96 -4.17 -6.52 -10.41
CA LYS A 96 -4.77 -7.30 -11.47
C LYS A 96 -4.21 -8.73 -11.56
N LYS A 97 -2.89 -8.92 -11.38
CA LYS A 97 -2.24 -10.24 -11.33
C LYS A 97 -2.85 -11.14 -10.26
N TYR A 98 -3.26 -10.57 -9.13
CA TYR A 98 -3.91 -11.27 -8.03
C TYR A 98 -5.45 -11.23 -8.10
N ARG A 99 -6.02 -10.83 -9.25
CA ARG A 99 -7.46 -10.72 -9.49
C ARG A 99 -8.19 -9.80 -8.49
N TYR A 100 -7.49 -8.79 -8.00
CA TYR A 100 -8.10 -7.74 -7.20
C TYR A 100 -8.66 -6.65 -8.11
N GLU A 101 -9.92 -6.30 -7.88
CA GLU A 101 -10.59 -5.17 -8.54
C GLU A 101 -10.64 -3.99 -7.55
N PRO A 102 -9.93 -2.88 -7.84
CA PRO A 102 -9.97 -1.71 -6.98
C PRO A 102 -11.40 -1.16 -6.90
N LYS A 103 -11.87 -0.87 -5.68
CA LYS A 103 -13.28 -0.48 -5.48
C LYS A 103 -13.66 0.88 -6.08
N ASN A 104 -12.67 1.69 -6.46
CA ASN A 104 -12.81 3.06 -6.93
C ASN A 104 -12.05 3.35 -8.25
N SER A 105 -11.72 2.32 -9.04
CA SER A 105 -10.97 2.46 -10.30
C SER A 105 -11.69 3.26 -11.38
#